data_AF-A0A7C4FVI9-F1
#
_entry.id   AF-A0A7C4FVI9-F1
#
_cell.length_a   1.000
_cell.length_b   1.000
_cell.length_c   1.000
_cell.angle_alpha   90.00
_cell.angle_beta   90.00
_cell.angle_gamma   90.00
#
_symmetry.space_group_name_H-M   'P 1'
#
loop_
_entity.id
_entity.type
_entity.pdbx_description
1 polymer ?
#
loop_
_entity_poly.entity_id
_entity_poly.type
_entity_poly.pdbx_seq_one_letter_code
_entity_poly.pdbx_strand_id
1 'polypeptide(L)'
;MSLRGQETIVRRNCGYTERRGISALSIRSFFRLAAHAQMLPVLENGEEVLVGGQAVMEGVMMRAPHSYCVSVRKPSGEIVFQEAPLQKLSEKYRIFKAPVIRGVGSLGQAMALGIRALRFSANAALDEGDPEKKPQEISSWMMTLNLVFSLGFFIFLYKFVPLWLTTHLGAVFPVLEGRIAFNLADGAIRIAIFLAFLYAISFWKDIRRVFEYHGAEHKVVFNFESGQPLSVENAQRFVTFHPRCGTSFLLVVMMISIVVYAVAPGESFAARMASRVLLLPLIAGVSFEMIRYAARRRGGLLAMMTAPGLWLQRITTREPSNDQAEVAIHALNRAMELERAQGGEPVIA
;
A
#
# COMPACT_ATOMS: atom_id res chain seq x y z
N MET A 1 -20.93 -55.31 17.83
CA MET A 1 -20.74 -54.07 18.61
C MET A 1 -19.57 -53.32 17.98
N SER A 2 -19.81 -52.37 17.07
CA SER A 2 -20.10 -50.94 17.35
C SER A 2 -18.82 -50.19 17.78
N LEU A 3 -18.36 -49.09 17.19
CA LEU A 3 -18.76 -48.23 16.07
C LEU A 3 -17.52 -47.40 15.68
N ARG A 4 -17.34 -47.12 14.38
CA ARG A 4 -16.47 -46.04 13.89
C ARG A 4 -17.11 -44.70 14.23
N GLY A 5 -16.32 -43.73 14.71
CA GLY A 5 -16.71 -42.33 14.88
C GLY A 5 -15.75 -41.42 14.11
N GLN A 6 -16.15 -41.04 12.90
CA GLN A 6 -15.55 -39.96 12.12
C GLN A 6 -16.07 -38.63 12.68
N GLU A 7 -15.18 -37.71 13.04
CA GLU A 7 -15.55 -36.30 13.21
C GLU A 7 -15.48 -35.58 11.86
N THR A 8 -16.63 -35.03 11.49
CA THR A 8 -17.00 -34.53 10.18
C THR A 8 -16.47 -33.11 9.99
N ILE A 9 -15.48 -32.95 9.11
CA ILE A 9 -15.11 -31.67 8.51
C ILE A 9 -16.30 -31.19 7.65
N VAL A 10 -16.98 -30.13 8.08
CA VAL A 10 -18.05 -29.50 7.28
C VAL A 10 -17.41 -28.73 6.12
N ARG A 11 -17.13 -29.43 5.01
CA ARG A 11 -16.97 -28.82 3.69
C ARG A 11 -18.37 -28.50 3.15
N ARG A 12 -18.76 -27.23 3.13
CA ARG A 12 -19.96 -26.80 2.40
C ARG A 12 -19.67 -26.84 0.89
N ASN A 13 -20.14 -27.89 0.22
CA ASN A 13 -20.40 -27.87 -1.22
C ASN A 13 -21.63 -26.98 -1.47
N CYS A 14 -21.44 -25.88 -2.22
CA CYS A 14 -22.53 -25.06 -2.71
C CYS A 14 -22.74 -25.39 -4.19
N GLY A 15 -23.85 -26.06 -4.50
CA GLY A 15 -24.40 -26.15 -5.83
C GLY A 15 -25.89 -25.82 -5.75
N TYR A 16 -26.26 -24.60 -6.13
CA TYR A 16 -27.41 -24.31 -6.98
C TYR A 16 -27.37 -22.85 -7.41
N THR A 17 -27.46 -22.65 -8.72
CA THR A 17 -27.65 -21.41 -9.46
C THR A 17 -28.94 -20.70 -9.04
N GLU A 18 -28.89 -19.41 -8.66
CA GLU A 18 -29.88 -18.41 -9.09
C GLU A 18 -29.52 -16.95 -8.73
N ARG A 19 -29.60 -16.09 -9.75
CA ARG A 19 -29.64 -14.61 -9.84
C ARG A 19 -28.62 -13.79 -9.03
N ARG A 20 -27.56 -13.38 -9.74
CA ARG A 20 -26.68 -12.24 -9.40
C ARG A 20 -27.48 -10.94 -9.39
N GLY A 21 -27.99 -10.52 -8.23
CA GLY A 21 -28.32 -9.12 -7.99
C GLY A 21 -27.03 -8.32 -7.93
N ILE A 22 -26.75 -7.52 -8.95
CA ILE A 22 -25.64 -6.57 -8.97
C ILE A 22 -26.01 -5.46 -7.97
N SER A 23 -25.58 -5.57 -6.70
CA SER A 23 -25.77 -4.47 -5.74
C SER A 23 -24.86 -3.31 -6.17
N ALA A 24 -25.47 -2.25 -6.69
CA ALA A 24 -24.75 -1.01 -7.00
C ALA A 24 -24.09 -0.50 -5.73
N LEU A 25 -22.74 -0.46 -5.71
CA LEU A 25 -21.99 0.30 -4.71
C LEU A 25 -22.57 1.71 -4.67
N SER A 26 -22.99 2.17 -3.48
CA SER A 26 -23.35 3.56 -3.28
C SER A 26 -22.23 4.46 -3.81
N ILE A 27 -22.59 5.59 -4.43
CA ILE A 27 -21.62 6.55 -5.00
C ILE A 27 -20.54 6.92 -3.98
N ARG A 28 -20.94 7.08 -2.70
CA ARG A 28 -20.00 7.33 -1.59
C ARG A 28 -19.00 6.19 -1.42
N SER A 29 -19.46 4.93 -1.43
CA SER A 29 -18.62 3.75 -1.30
C SER A 29 -17.67 3.59 -2.50
N PHE A 30 -18.11 3.94 -3.71
CA PHE A 30 -17.24 3.94 -4.89
C PHE A 30 -16.10 4.97 -4.76
N PHE A 31 -16.41 6.22 -4.41
CA PHE A 31 -15.39 7.24 -4.23
C PHE A 31 -14.47 6.98 -3.04
N ARG A 32 -15.02 6.42 -1.95
CA ARG A 32 -14.23 5.95 -0.81
C ARG A 32 -13.21 4.90 -1.27
N LEU A 33 -13.69 3.84 -1.92
CA LEU A 33 -12.84 2.77 -2.45
C LEU A 33 -11.79 3.30 -3.44
N ALA A 34 -12.17 4.23 -4.32
CA ALA A 34 -11.24 4.87 -5.25
C ALA A 34 -10.14 5.65 -4.50
N ALA A 35 -10.51 6.39 -3.46
CA ALA A 35 -9.56 7.14 -2.65
C ALA A 35 -8.59 6.21 -1.91
N HIS A 36 -9.05 5.08 -1.36
CA HIS A 36 -8.16 4.07 -0.78
C HIS A 36 -7.27 3.41 -1.84
N ALA A 37 -7.80 3.15 -3.03
CA ALA A 37 -7.04 2.59 -4.14
C ALA A 37 -5.90 3.51 -4.58
N GLN A 38 -6.09 4.84 -4.56
CA GLN A 38 -5.02 5.82 -4.79
C GLN A 38 -3.89 5.75 -3.75
N MET A 39 -4.17 5.21 -2.57
CA MET A 39 -3.23 5.09 -1.46
C MET A 39 -2.56 3.72 -1.38
N LEU A 40 -2.92 2.78 -2.27
CA LEU A 40 -2.28 1.47 -2.38
C LEU A 40 -0.76 1.51 -2.61
N PRO A 41 -0.16 2.46 -3.34
CA PRO A 41 1.28 2.40 -3.61
C PRO A 41 2.16 2.85 -2.41
N VAL A 42 1.62 2.83 -1.18
CA VAL A 42 2.32 3.08 0.10
C VAL A 42 2.95 1.79 0.65
N LEU A 43 3.42 0.89 -0.22
CA LEU A 43 3.79 -0.46 0.17
C LEU A 43 5.29 -0.67 0.34
N GLU A 44 5.62 -0.94 1.61
CA GLU A 44 6.62 -1.85 2.17
C GLU A 44 8.03 -1.94 1.56
N ASN A 45 9.02 -1.80 2.43
CA ASN A 45 10.43 -2.00 2.12
C ASN A 45 10.86 -3.46 2.23
N GLY A 46 11.40 -3.98 1.13
CA GLY A 46 12.54 -4.90 1.10
C GLY A 46 12.28 -6.34 1.51
N GLU A 47 12.71 -7.28 0.65
CA GLU A 47 12.77 -8.73 0.90
C GLU A 47 13.70 -9.15 2.06
N GLU A 48 14.23 -8.22 2.86
CA GLU A 48 15.22 -8.51 3.90
C GLU A 48 14.61 -8.29 5.27
N VAL A 49 14.12 -9.41 5.82
CA VAL A 49 13.87 -9.69 7.24
C VAL A 49 13.38 -8.47 7.99
N LEU A 50 12.10 -8.12 7.87
CA LEU A 50 11.43 -7.20 8.77
C LEU A 50 9.92 -7.36 8.67
N VAL A 51 9.25 -7.16 9.79
CA VAL A 51 7.81 -7.01 9.88
C VAL A 51 7.43 -5.66 9.28
N GLY A 52 6.34 -5.63 8.53
CA GLY A 52 5.77 -4.40 7.99
C GLY A 52 4.27 -4.54 7.77
N GLY A 53 3.64 -3.47 7.29
CA GLY A 53 2.22 -3.53 7.01
C GLY A 53 1.69 -2.48 6.04
N GLN A 54 0.37 -2.52 5.88
CA GLN A 54 -0.41 -1.55 5.11
C GLN A 54 -1.73 -1.31 5.84
N ALA A 55 -2.09 -0.04 6.04
CA ALA A 55 -3.43 0.30 6.50
C ALA A 55 -4.49 -0.04 5.42
N VAL A 56 -5.65 -0.50 5.88
CA VAL A 56 -6.84 -0.77 5.06
C VAL A 56 -8.07 -0.15 5.71
N MET A 57 -9.26 -0.30 5.11
CA MET A 57 -10.49 0.21 5.73
C MET A 57 -10.74 -0.52 7.05
N GLU A 58 -10.91 0.23 8.14
CA GLU A 58 -11.17 -0.31 9.47
C GLU A 58 -10.14 -1.35 9.97
N GLY A 59 -8.89 -1.31 9.46
CA GLY A 59 -7.92 -2.32 9.83
C GLY A 59 -6.52 -2.15 9.27
N VAL A 60 -5.70 -3.18 9.48
CA VAL A 60 -4.30 -3.24 9.05
C VAL A 60 -4.00 -4.62 8.48
N MET A 61 -3.23 -4.64 7.39
CA MET A 61 -2.51 -5.82 6.92
C MET A 61 -1.11 -5.80 7.50
N MET A 62 -0.72 -6.84 8.23
CA MET A 62 0.63 -7.07 8.72
C MET A 62 1.26 -8.22 7.96
N ARG A 63 2.56 -8.12 7.70
CA ARG A 63 3.33 -9.11 6.96
C ARG A 63 4.57 -9.51 7.76
N ALA A 64 4.82 -10.82 7.74
CA ALA A 64 6.07 -11.44 8.15
C ALA A 64 6.79 -11.98 6.90
N PRO A 65 8.02 -12.53 7.03
CA PRO A 65 8.81 -12.97 5.87
C PRO A 65 8.09 -13.95 4.93
N HIS A 66 7.29 -14.89 5.45
CA HIS A 66 6.57 -15.92 4.69
C HIS A 66 5.08 -16.01 5.02
N SER A 67 4.52 -15.00 5.67
CA SER A 67 3.10 -14.95 6.03
C SER A 67 2.57 -13.52 6.01
N TYR A 68 1.26 -13.39 5.93
CA TYR A 68 0.59 -12.12 6.18
C TYR A 68 -0.76 -12.36 6.85
N CYS A 69 -1.26 -11.35 7.54
CA CYS A 69 -2.60 -11.32 8.09
C CYS A 69 -3.22 -9.92 7.91
N VAL A 70 -4.46 -9.88 7.44
CA VAL A 70 -5.29 -8.67 7.43
C VAL A 70 -6.28 -8.80 8.57
N SER A 71 -6.25 -7.88 9.54
CA SER A 71 -7.29 -7.79 10.58
C SER A 71 -8.10 -6.52 10.40
N VAL A 72 -9.42 -6.63 10.46
CA VAL A 72 -10.38 -5.54 10.29
C VAL A 72 -11.42 -5.60 11.40
N ARG A 73 -11.75 -4.45 11.97
CA ARG A 73 -12.84 -4.31 12.92
C ARG A 73 -14.15 -4.05 12.18
N LYS A 74 -15.12 -4.94 12.35
CA LYS A 74 -16.47 -4.78 11.79
C LYS A 74 -17.24 -3.67 12.52
N PRO A 75 -18.33 -3.14 11.92
CA PRO A 75 -19.25 -2.25 12.61
C PRO A 75 -19.84 -2.85 13.91
N SER A 76 -19.95 -4.17 14.00
CA SER A 76 -20.37 -4.89 15.21
C SER A 76 -19.35 -4.81 16.36
N GLY A 77 -18.13 -4.34 16.11
CA GLY A 77 -17.01 -4.30 17.06
C GLY A 77 -16.10 -5.54 17.01
N GLU A 78 -16.55 -6.63 16.37
CA GLU A 78 -15.79 -7.86 16.18
C GLU A 78 -14.56 -7.63 15.29
N ILE A 79 -13.41 -8.19 15.68
CA ILE A 79 -12.22 -8.24 14.84
C ILE A 79 -12.27 -9.52 14.01
N VAL A 80 -12.36 -9.37 12.69
CA VAL A 80 -12.23 -10.49 11.75
C VAL A 80 -10.90 -10.42 11.04
N PHE A 81 -10.38 -11.56 10.62
CA PHE A 81 -9.08 -11.64 9.98
C PHE A 81 -9.04 -12.60 8.79
N GLN A 82 -8.08 -12.35 7.91
CA GLN A 82 -7.70 -13.24 6.82
C GLN A 82 -6.18 -13.36 6.81
N GLU A 83 -5.68 -14.58 6.96
CA GLU A 83 -4.26 -14.89 6.93
C GLU A 83 -3.93 -15.90 5.83
N ALA A 84 -2.74 -15.82 5.27
CA ALA A 84 -2.24 -16.79 4.31
C ALA A 84 -0.71 -16.77 4.24
N PRO A 85 -0.09 -17.89 3.79
CA PRO A 85 1.33 -17.92 3.52
C PRO A 85 1.68 -16.99 2.35
N LEU A 86 2.88 -16.42 2.40
CA LEU A 86 3.41 -15.50 1.41
C LEU A 86 4.74 -16.03 0.87
N GLN A 87 4.67 -16.69 -0.28
CA GLN A 87 5.87 -17.18 -0.97
C GLN A 87 6.69 -16.01 -1.52
N LYS A 88 8.01 -16.02 -1.37
CA LYS A 88 8.86 -15.01 -2.03
C LYS A 88 8.90 -15.27 -3.53
N LEU A 89 8.65 -14.23 -4.32
CA LEU A 89 8.67 -14.35 -5.77
C LEU A 89 10.05 -14.73 -6.31
N SER A 90 11.11 -14.29 -5.61
CA SER A 90 12.51 -14.61 -5.87
C SER A 90 12.89 -16.07 -5.57
N GLU A 91 12.15 -16.75 -4.67
CA GLU A 91 12.28 -18.19 -4.43
C GLU A 91 11.60 -19.00 -5.52
N LYS A 92 10.46 -18.51 -6.03
CA LYS A 92 9.68 -19.19 -7.08
C LYS A 92 10.27 -19.03 -8.48
N TYR A 93 10.77 -17.85 -8.84
CA TYR A 93 11.33 -17.59 -10.17
C TYR A 93 12.70 -16.89 -10.08
N ARG A 94 13.70 -17.50 -10.72
CA ARG A 94 15.09 -17.00 -10.74
C ARG A 94 15.23 -15.58 -11.32
N ILE A 95 14.36 -15.19 -12.25
CA ILE A 95 14.40 -13.85 -12.87
C ILE A 95 14.19 -12.72 -11.86
N PHE A 96 13.40 -12.95 -10.80
CA PHE A 96 13.19 -11.99 -9.72
C PHE A 96 14.33 -11.95 -8.70
N LYS A 97 15.46 -12.62 -8.96
CA LYS A 97 16.72 -12.40 -8.21
C LYS A 97 17.57 -11.29 -8.81
N ALA A 98 17.36 -10.95 -10.08
CA ALA A 98 18.13 -9.92 -10.77
C ALA A 98 17.77 -8.51 -10.25
N PRO A 99 18.74 -7.58 -10.13
CA PRO A 99 18.47 -6.21 -9.73
C PRO A 99 17.51 -5.53 -10.70
N VAL A 100 16.75 -4.53 -10.22
CA VAL A 100 15.68 -3.82 -10.95
C VAL A 100 14.45 -4.70 -11.18
N ILE A 101 14.61 -5.88 -11.78
CA ILE A 101 13.51 -6.82 -12.05
C ILE A 101 12.89 -7.33 -10.76
N ARG A 102 13.72 -7.63 -9.74
CA ARG A 102 13.24 -7.99 -8.40
C ARG A 102 12.37 -6.92 -7.77
N GLY A 103 12.69 -5.64 -8.00
CA GLY A 103 11.90 -4.52 -7.50
C GLY A 103 10.53 -4.46 -8.14
N VAL A 104 10.46 -4.66 -9.46
CA VAL A 104 9.19 -4.76 -10.19
C VAL A 104 8.36 -5.97 -9.69
N GLY A 105 9.00 -7.12 -9.50
CA GLY A 105 8.33 -8.31 -8.96
C GLY A 105 7.80 -8.11 -7.54
N SER A 106 8.60 -7.51 -6.66
CA SER A 106 8.23 -7.20 -5.28
C SER A 106 7.07 -6.21 -5.23
N LEU A 107 7.11 -5.15 -6.05
CA LEU A 107 6.03 -4.17 -6.15
C LEU A 107 4.74 -4.82 -6.69
N GLY A 108 4.86 -5.71 -7.68
CA GLY A 108 3.72 -6.46 -8.23
C GLY A 108 3.08 -7.38 -7.18
N GLN A 109 3.88 -8.09 -6.38
CA GLN A 109 3.39 -8.93 -5.29
C GLN A 109 2.72 -8.09 -4.20
N ALA A 110 3.34 -6.98 -3.80
CA ALA A 110 2.79 -6.08 -2.81
C ALA A 110 1.46 -5.48 -3.28
N MET A 111 1.37 -4.99 -4.51
CA MET A 111 0.12 -4.46 -5.07
C MET A 111 -0.99 -5.52 -5.13
N ALA A 112 -0.67 -6.75 -5.56
CA ALA A 112 -1.64 -7.85 -5.57
C ALA A 112 -2.16 -8.16 -4.15
N LEU A 113 -1.27 -8.14 -3.15
CA LEU A 113 -1.62 -8.33 -1.75
C LEU A 113 -2.47 -7.17 -1.22
N GLY A 114 -2.09 -5.92 -1.50
CA GLY A 114 -2.85 -4.72 -1.15
C GLY A 114 -4.26 -4.71 -1.72
N ILE A 115 -4.44 -5.15 -2.97
CA ILE A 115 -5.78 -5.30 -3.59
C ILE A 115 -6.61 -6.37 -2.86
N ARG A 116 -6.01 -7.51 -2.48
CA ARG A 116 -6.69 -8.55 -1.70
C ARG A 116 -7.11 -8.03 -0.33
N ALA A 117 -6.21 -7.36 0.36
CA ALA A 117 -6.47 -6.76 1.67
C ALA A 117 -7.56 -5.68 1.59
N LEU A 118 -7.51 -4.82 0.57
CA LEU A 118 -8.53 -3.82 0.31
C LEU A 118 -9.89 -4.48 0.08
N ARG A 119 -9.97 -5.52 -0.77
CA ARG A 119 -11.21 -6.26 -1.01
C ARG A 119 -11.78 -6.89 0.27
N PHE A 120 -10.93 -7.53 1.07
CA PHE A 120 -11.32 -8.14 2.34
C PHE A 120 -11.87 -7.08 3.31
N SER A 121 -11.14 -5.98 3.50
CA SER A 121 -11.56 -4.88 4.39
C SER A 121 -12.86 -4.21 3.93
N ALA A 122 -13.03 -4.04 2.62
CA ALA A 122 -14.21 -3.43 2.06
C ALA A 122 -15.46 -4.30 2.29
N ASN A 123 -15.34 -5.61 2.11
CA ASN A 123 -16.42 -6.56 2.40
C ASN A 123 -16.74 -6.63 3.90
N ALA A 124 -15.71 -6.64 4.77
CA ALA A 124 -15.91 -6.64 6.22
C ALA A 124 -16.58 -5.35 6.73
N ALA A 125 -16.29 -4.21 6.11
CA ALA A 125 -16.91 -2.93 6.44
C ALA A 125 -18.37 -2.80 5.96
N LEU A 126 -18.80 -3.63 5.02
CA LEU A 126 -20.19 -3.69 4.52
C LEU A 126 -21.05 -4.73 5.25
N ASP A 127 -20.41 -5.60 6.04
CA ASP A 127 -21.10 -6.61 6.84
C ASP A 127 -21.67 -5.95 8.11
N GLU A 128 -22.96 -5.58 8.04
CA GLU A 128 -23.69 -4.95 9.15
C GLU A 128 -24.02 -5.93 10.29
N GLY A 129 -23.68 -7.22 10.17
CA GLY A 129 -23.94 -8.24 11.21
C GLY A 129 -25.43 -8.58 11.38
N ASP A 130 -26.27 -8.18 10.43
CA ASP A 130 -27.71 -8.47 10.39
C ASP A 130 -27.95 -9.84 9.72
N PRO A 131 -28.43 -10.88 10.45
CA PRO A 131 -28.63 -12.21 9.89
C PRO A 131 -29.71 -12.28 8.80
N GLU A 132 -30.57 -11.26 8.67
CA GLU A 132 -31.60 -11.20 7.61
C GLU A 132 -31.10 -10.52 6.32
N LYS A 133 -30.05 -9.69 6.40
CA LYS A 133 -29.45 -9.07 5.21
C LYS A 133 -28.33 -9.94 4.65
N LYS A 134 -28.47 -10.35 3.39
CA LYS A 134 -27.39 -11.05 2.67
C LYS A 134 -26.12 -10.16 2.69
N PRO A 135 -24.94 -10.75 2.97
CA PRO A 135 -23.68 -10.03 2.92
C PRO A 135 -23.56 -9.28 1.59
N GLN A 136 -23.47 -7.95 1.64
CA GLN A 136 -23.23 -7.17 0.44
C GLN A 136 -21.77 -7.35 0.03
N GLU A 137 -21.52 -8.34 -0.83
CA GLU A 137 -20.19 -8.50 -1.41
C GLU A 137 -19.98 -7.48 -2.52
N ILE A 138 -18.83 -6.83 -2.51
CA ILE A 138 -18.43 -6.01 -3.66
C ILE A 138 -18.21 -6.94 -4.85
N SER A 139 -19.07 -6.78 -5.86
CA SER A 139 -18.94 -7.49 -7.12
C SER A 139 -17.54 -7.28 -7.70
N SER A 140 -16.88 -8.37 -8.11
CA SER A 140 -15.55 -8.33 -8.73
C SER A 140 -15.48 -7.35 -9.90
N TRP A 141 -16.57 -7.19 -10.65
CA TRP A 141 -16.67 -6.22 -11.75
C TRP A 141 -16.57 -4.77 -11.26
N MET A 142 -17.24 -4.42 -10.15
CA MET A 142 -17.17 -3.07 -9.60
C MET A 142 -15.80 -2.75 -9.04
N MET A 143 -15.13 -3.72 -8.43
CA MET A 143 -13.74 -3.59 -8.00
C MET A 143 -12.82 -3.31 -9.19
N THR A 144 -12.99 -4.06 -10.29
CA THR A 144 -12.24 -3.82 -11.53
C THR A 144 -12.52 -2.44 -12.10
N LEU A 145 -13.78 -2.02 -12.18
CA LEU A 145 -14.14 -0.67 -12.63
C LEU A 145 -13.49 0.42 -11.77
N ASN A 146 -13.55 0.25 -10.44
CA ASN A 146 -12.93 1.18 -9.50
C ASN A 146 -11.41 1.24 -9.67
N LEU A 147 -10.76 0.10 -9.89
CA LEU A 147 -9.33 0.02 -10.11
C LEU A 147 -8.92 0.66 -11.44
N VAL A 148 -9.69 0.43 -12.51
CA VAL A 148 -9.46 1.07 -13.83
C VAL A 148 -9.66 2.58 -13.73
N PHE A 149 -10.74 3.03 -13.08
CA PHE A 149 -10.98 4.45 -12.82
C PHE A 149 -9.84 5.07 -12.01
N SER A 150 -9.40 4.39 -10.96
CA SER A 150 -8.30 4.84 -10.10
C SER A 150 -6.99 4.92 -10.87
N LEU A 151 -6.66 3.92 -11.69
CA LEU A 151 -5.46 3.93 -12.52
C LEU A 151 -5.52 5.04 -13.58
N GLY A 152 -6.67 5.23 -14.23
CA GLY A 152 -6.89 6.30 -15.19
C GLY A 152 -6.75 7.68 -14.56
N PHE A 153 -7.36 7.88 -13.39
CA PHE A 153 -7.23 9.11 -12.60
C PHE A 153 -5.78 9.36 -12.18
N PHE A 154 -5.06 8.32 -11.74
CA PHE A 154 -3.65 8.43 -11.39
C PHE A 154 -2.78 8.87 -12.58
N ILE A 155 -2.94 8.24 -13.75
CA ILE A 155 -2.20 8.61 -14.96
C ILE A 155 -2.56 10.04 -15.38
N PHE A 156 -3.84 10.40 -15.33
CA PHE A 156 -4.29 11.75 -15.65
C PHE A 156 -3.67 12.78 -14.70
N LEU A 157 -3.87 12.64 -13.39
CA LEU A 157 -3.47 13.62 -12.40
C LEU A 157 -1.95 13.73 -12.24
N TYR A 158 -1.21 12.62 -12.30
CA TYR A 158 0.23 12.62 -11.99
C TYR A 158 1.15 12.55 -13.20
N LYS A 159 0.65 12.19 -14.38
CA LYS A 159 1.45 12.16 -15.62
C LYS A 159 0.98 13.20 -16.63
N PHE A 160 -0.31 13.26 -16.92
CA PHE A 160 -0.85 14.19 -17.91
C PHE A 160 -0.87 15.64 -17.41
N VAL A 161 -1.48 15.92 -16.24
CA VAL A 161 -1.63 17.28 -15.72
C VAL A 161 -0.29 18.00 -15.52
N PRO A 162 0.76 17.41 -14.89
CA PRO A 162 2.05 18.09 -14.72
C PRO A 162 2.72 18.39 -16.07
N LEU A 163 2.66 17.45 -17.02
CA LEU A 163 3.24 17.63 -18.34
C LEU A 163 2.52 18.74 -19.11
N TRP A 164 1.18 18.75 -19.05
CA TRP A 164 0.34 19.77 -19.65
C TRP A 164 0.64 21.16 -19.07
N LEU A 165 0.65 21.30 -17.74
CA LEU A 165 0.99 22.55 -17.06
C LEU A 165 2.39 23.05 -17.43
N THR A 166 3.38 22.17 -17.41
CA THR A 166 4.77 22.54 -17.74
C THR A 166 4.90 22.96 -19.21
N THR A 167 4.16 22.33 -20.11
CA THR A 167 4.14 22.70 -21.54
C THR A 167 3.57 24.10 -21.74
N HIS A 168 2.47 24.44 -21.05
CA HIS A 168 1.89 25.79 -21.11
C HIS A 168 2.78 26.84 -20.45
N LEU A 169 3.42 26.51 -19.33
CA LEU A 169 4.40 27.40 -18.70
C LEU A 169 5.62 27.63 -19.61
N GLY A 170 6.06 26.60 -20.33
CA GLY A 170 7.16 26.73 -21.31
C GLY A 170 6.86 27.67 -22.47
N ALA A 171 5.58 27.83 -22.84
CA ALA A 171 5.18 28.81 -23.85
C ALA A 171 5.27 30.26 -23.36
N VAL A 172 5.27 30.48 -22.03
CA VAL A 172 5.30 31.82 -21.41
C VAL A 172 6.68 32.16 -20.87
N PHE A 173 7.44 31.16 -20.40
CA PHE A 173 8.74 31.33 -19.76
C PHE A 173 9.86 30.68 -20.59
N PRO A 174 10.66 31.48 -21.34
CA PRO A 174 11.74 30.96 -22.20
C PRO A 174 12.81 30.15 -21.45
N VAL A 175 12.97 30.37 -20.14
CA VAL A 175 13.89 29.59 -19.28
C VAL A 175 13.55 28.10 -19.24
N LEU A 176 12.32 27.71 -19.59
CA LEU A 176 11.86 26.32 -19.61
C LEU A 176 12.03 25.63 -20.98
N GLU A 177 12.60 26.30 -21.99
CA GLU A 177 12.89 25.68 -23.30
C GLU A 177 13.93 24.56 -23.17
N GLY A 178 14.89 24.71 -22.24
CA GLY A 178 15.92 23.71 -21.99
C GLY A 178 15.34 22.41 -21.43
N ARG A 179 15.78 21.27 -21.98
CA ARG A 179 15.31 19.93 -21.57
C ARG A 179 15.42 19.67 -20.07
N ILE A 180 16.50 20.12 -19.45
CA ILE A 180 16.73 19.95 -18.00
C ILE A 180 15.75 20.82 -17.21
N ALA A 181 15.66 22.11 -17.54
CA ALA A 181 14.76 23.04 -16.86
C ALA A 181 13.28 22.59 -16.98
N PHE A 182 12.87 22.12 -18.16
CA PHE A 182 11.54 21.56 -18.37
C PHE A 182 11.25 20.37 -17.46
N ASN A 183 12.15 19.38 -17.38
CA ASN A 183 11.90 18.17 -16.58
C ASN A 183 12.00 18.44 -15.08
N LEU A 184 12.84 19.41 -14.65
CA LEU A 184 12.85 19.89 -13.27
C LEU A 184 11.51 20.56 -12.91
N ALA A 185 10.98 21.41 -13.78
CA ALA A 185 9.68 22.06 -13.56
C ALA A 185 8.53 21.04 -13.54
N ASP A 186 8.48 20.10 -14.50
CA ASP A 186 7.50 19.00 -14.51
C ASP A 186 7.58 18.15 -13.24
N GLY A 187 8.80 17.87 -12.77
CA GLY A 187 9.06 17.20 -11.51
C GLY A 187 8.51 17.95 -10.30
N ALA A 188 8.84 19.24 -10.20
CA ALA A 188 8.41 20.11 -9.10
C ALA A 188 6.88 20.25 -9.07
N ILE A 189 6.24 20.48 -10.23
CA ILE A 189 4.79 20.56 -10.37
C ILE A 189 4.13 19.25 -9.97
N ARG A 190 4.68 18.10 -10.39
CA ARG A 190 4.17 16.78 -10.00
C ARG A 190 4.23 16.58 -8.48
N ILE A 191 5.36 16.91 -7.84
CA ILE A 191 5.50 16.79 -6.38
C ILE A 191 4.51 17.73 -5.69
N ALA A 192 4.37 18.98 -6.15
CA ALA A 192 3.42 19.94 -5.60
C ALA A 192 1.96 19.44 -5.70
N ILE A 193 1.55 18.93 -6.87
CA ILE A 193 0.21 18.34 -7.07
C ILE A 193 -0.01 17.15 -6.13
N PHE A 194 0.99 16.28 -5.98
CA PHE A 194 0.91 15.13 -5.08
C PHE A 194 0.75 15.52 -3.62
N LEU A 195 1.58 16.46 -3.13
CA LEU A 195 1.46 16.95 -1.76
C LEU A 195 0.13 17.67 -1.52
N ALA A 196 -0.32 18.49 -2.48
CA ALA A 196 -1.61 19.17 -2.42
C ALA A 196 -2.77 18.17 -2.39
N PHE A 197 -2.74 17.15 -3.25
CA PHE A 197 -3.76 16.09 -3.29
C PHE A 197 -3.82 15.33 -1.95
N LEU A 198 -2.68 14.87 -1.44
CA LEU A 198 -2.60 14.17 -0.16
C LEU A 198 -3.10 15.02 1.00
N TYR A 199 -2.70 16.29 1.05
CA TYR A 199 -3.17 17.22 2.05
C TYR A 199 -4.69 17.41 1.95
N ALA A 200 -5.24 17.60 0.75
CA ALA A 200 -6.68 17.79 0.54
C ALA A 200 -7.52 16.57 0.96
N ILE A 201 -7.10 15.35 0.60
CA ILE A 201 -7.84 14.14 1.00
C ILE A 201 -7.69 13.83 2.50
N SER A 202 -6.62 14.32 3.15
CA SER A 202 -6.43 14.15 4.60
C SER A 202 -7.52 14.80 5.46
N PHE A 203 -8.37 15.64 4.88
CA PHE A 203 -9.54 16.22 5.56
C PHE A 203 -10.75 15.28 5.60
N TRP A 204 -10.79 14.25 4.75
CA TRP A 204 -11.93 13.33 4.67
C TRP A 204 -11.89 12.33 5.82
N LYS A 205 -13.01 12.14 6.51
CA LYS A 205 -13.10 11.27 7.71
C LYS A 205 -12.60 9.85 7.45
N ASP A 206 -12.99 9.26 6.31
CA ASP A 206 -12.59 7.90 5.94
C ASP A 206 -11.07 7.78 5.73
N ILE A 207 -10.45 8.80 5.11
CA ILE A 207 -9.00 8.82 4.88
C ILE A 207 -8.24 9.11 6.17
N ARG A 208 -8.74 10.00 7.02
CA ARG A 208 -8.18 10.22 8.37
C ARG A 208 -8.13 8.93 9.15
N ARG A 209 -9.20 8.14 9.10
CA ARG A 209 -9.29 6.86 9.80
C ARG A 209 -8.26 5.84 9.29
N VAL A 210 -7.98 5.81 7.99
CA VAL A 210 -6.86 5.01 7.44
C VAL A 210 -5.51 5.52 7.96
N PHE A 211 -5.31 6.83 8.03
CA PHE A 211 -4.06 7.40 8.54
C PHE A 211 -3.84 7.11 10.02
N GLU A 212 -4.92 6.98 10.80
CA GLU A 212 -4.86 6.49 12.18
C GLU A 212 -4.45 5.02 12.21
N TYR A 213 -5.09 4.14 11.44
CA TYR A 213 -4.66 2.73 11.32
C TYR A 213 -3.22 2.58 10.80
N HIS A 214 -2.75 3.50 9.96
CA HIS A 214 -1.36 3.56 9.52
C HIS A 214 -0.43 3.96 10.67
N GLY A 215 -0.84 4.92 11.51
CA GLY A 215 -0.13 5.24 12.74
C GLY A 215 -0.10 4.04 13.71
N ALA A 216 -1.20 3.29 13.82
CA ALA A 216 -1.26 2.07 14.62
C ALA A 216 -0.27 1.02 14.12
N GLU A 217 -0.18 0.81 12.80
CA GLU A 217 0.78 -0.10 12.19
C GLU A 217 2.22 0.27 12.57
N HIS A 218 2.63 1.52 12.33
CA HIS A 218 3.98 1.98 12.69
C HIS A 218 4.30 1.81 14.18
N LYS A 219 3.37 2.18 15.06
CA LYS A 219 3.56 2.07 16.51
C LYS A 219 3.70 0.62 16.97
N VAL A 220 2.91 -0.28 16.41
CA VAL A 220 2.95 -1.72 16.72
C VAL A 220 4.23 -2.36 16.19
N VAL A 221 4.67 -1.99 14.99
CA VAL A 221 5.96 -2.44 14.43
C VAL A 221 7.12 -1.95 15.29
N PHE A 222 7.13 -0.67 15.70
CA PHE A 222 8.16 -0.17 16.63
C PHE A 222 8.16 -0.91 17.97
N ASN A 223 6.98 -1.21 18.54
CA ASN A 223 6.89 -1.98 19.76
C ASN A 223 7.52 -3.37 19.59
N PHE A 224 7.16 -4.07 18.51
CA PHE A 224 7.74 -5.37 18.17
C PHE A 224 9.26 -5.31 18.00
N GLU A 225 9.77 -4.33 17.27
CA GLU A 225 11.21 -4.15 17.05
C GLU A 225 11.98 -3.75 18.31
N SER A 226 11.32 -3.09 19.26
CA SER A 226 11.94 -2.73 20.54
C SER A 226 12.20 -3.94 21.45
N GLY A 227 11.60 -5.10 21.16
CA GLY A 227 11.66 -6.30 21.99
C GLY A 227 10.81 -6.21 23.27
N GLN A 228 10.06 -5.12 23.48
CA GLN A 228 9.14 -4.98 24.60
C GLN A 228 7.89 -5.88 24.40
N PRO A 229 7.15 -6.20 25.49
CA PRO A 229 5.90 -6.92 25.37
C PRO A 229 4.91 -6.22 24.43
N LEU A 230 4.38 -6.96 23.46
CA LEU A 230 3.43 -6.43 22.49
C LEU A 230 2.08 -6.17 23.16
N SER A 231 1.85 -4.91 23.52
CA SER A 231 0.63 -4.44 24.18
C SER A 231 0.22 -3.07 23.65
N VAL A 232 -1.05 -2.72 23.83
CA VAL A 232 -1.57 -1.40 23.45
C VAL A 232 -0.82 -0.29 24.19
N GLU A 233 -0.58 -0.47 25.49
CA GLU A 233 0.13 0.51 26.32
C GLU A 233 1.53 0.80 25.78
N ASN A 234 2.31 -0.23 25.46
CA ASN A 234 3.67 -0.07 24.94
C ASN A 234 3.64 0.51 23.52
N ALA A 235 2.76 0.01 22.65
CA ALA A 235 2.62 0.51 21.29
C ALA A 235 2.32 2.02 21.26
N GLN A 236 1.43 2.50 22.13
CA GLN A 236 1.04 3.90 22.16
C GLN A 236 2.18 4.87 22.50
N ARG A 237 3.26 4.40 23.13
CA ARG A 237 4.42 5.24 23.49
C ARG A 237 5.34 5.56 22.30
N PHE A 238 5.23 4.80 21.20
CA PHE A 238 6.06 5.02 20.02
C PHE A 238 5.48 6.11 19.11
N VAL A 239 6.34 6.66 18.24
CA VAL A 239 5.95 7.68 17.27
C VAL A 239 5.25 7.05 16.05
N THR A 240 4.45 7.86 15.34
CA THR A 240 3.75 7.40 14.13
C THR A 240 4.59 7.51 12.86
N PHE A 241 5.86 7.91 12.92
CA PHE A 241 6.72 8.07 11.75
C PHE A 241 7.81 7.00 11.71
N HIS A 242 7.76 6.14 10.71
CA HIS A 242 8.62 4.97 10.59
C HIS A 242 9.54 5.09 9.36
N PRO A 243 10.87 4.90 9.52
CA PRO A 243 11.84 5.09 8.43
C PRO A 243 11.68 4.05 7.31
N ARG A 244 11.05 2.90 7.59
CA ARG A 244 10.81 1.84 6.60
C ARG A 244 9.44 1.88 5.93
N CYS A 245 8.63 2.91 6.17
CA CYS A 245 7.33 3.05 5.53
C CYS A 245 7.44 3.22 4.00
N GLY A 246 6.53 2.58 3.26
CA GLY A 246 6.42 2.69 1.80
C GLY A 246 6.03 4.08 1.30
N THR A 247 5.56 5.00 2.15
CA THR A 247 5.37 6.41 1.77
C THR A 247 6.68 7.07 1.30
N SER A 248 7.81 6.65 1.87
CA SER A 248 9.14 7.08 1.43
C SER A 248 9.47 6.57 0.03
N PHE A 249 8.98 5.38 -0.35
CA PHE A 249 9.18 4.81 -1.67
C PHE A 249 8.58 5.71 -2.77
N LEU A 250 7.38 6.23 -2.55
CA LEU A 250 6.72 7.12 -3.51
C LEU A 250 7.55 8.38 -3.82
N LEU A 251 8.09 9.04 -2.80
CA LEU A 251 8.91 10.24 -3.02
C LEU A 251 10.24 9.91 -3.70
N VAL A 252 10.87 8.79 -3.36
CA VAL A 252 12.08 8.33 -4.04
C VAL A 252 11.80 8.05 -5.52
N VAL A 253 10.70 7.35 -5.84
CA VAL A 253 10.23 7.13 -7.22
C VAL A 253 10.04 8.46 -7.95
N MET A 254 9.43 9.45 -7.30
CA MET A 254 9.24 10.77 -7.90
C MET A 254 10.58 11.46 -8.18
N MET A 255 11.50 11.49 -7.22
CA MET A 255 12.83 12.10 -7.39
C MET A 255 13.62 11.43 -8.53
N ILE A 256 13.63 10.10 -8.58
CA ILE A 256 14.30 9.34 -9.65
C ILE A 256 13.64 9.62 -10.99
N SER A 257 12.30 9.73 -11.02
CA SER A 257 11.58 10.03 -12.25
C SER A 257 12.02 11.35 -12.87
N ILE A 258 12.37 12.36 -12.07
CA ILE A 258 12.88 13.66 -12.57
C ILE A 258 14.19 13.45 -13.34
N VAL A 259 15.13 12.71 -12.75
CA VAL A 259 16.44 12.42 -13.36
C VAL A 259 16.28 11.57 -14.63
N VAL A 260 15.47 10.52 -14.56
CA VAL A 260 15.25 9.59 -15.69
C VAL A 260 14.55 10.31 -16.85
N TYR A 261 13.56 11.17 -16.59
CA TYR A 261 12.88 11.91 -17.65
C TYR A 261 13.71 13.05 -18.23
N ALA A 262 14.64 13.64 -17.46
CA ALA A 262 15.57 14.66 -17.97
C ALA A 262 16.46 14.14 -19.10
N VAL A 263 16.82 12.85 -19.07
CA VAL A 263 17.65 12.19 -20.11
C VAL A 263 16.83 11.46 -21.17
N ALA A 264 15.51 11.37 -21.01
CA ALA A 264 14.65 10.66 -21.95
C ALA A 264 14.57 11.37 -23.31
N PRO A 265 14.67 10.65 -24.44
CA PRO A 265 14.56 11.23 -25.78
C PRO A 265 13.10 11.58 -26.12
N GLY A 266 12.93 12.56 -27.02
CA GLY A 266 11.64 12.98 -27.53
C GLY A 266 11.18 14.33 -27.00
N GLU A 267 10.86 15.23 -27.93
CA GLU A 267 10.49 16.62 -27.62
C GLU A 267 8.99 16.88 -27.80
N SER A 268 8.30 16.03 -28.57
CA SER A 268 6.86 16.11 -28.71
C SER A 268 6.14 15.72 -27.41
N PHE A 269 4.97 16.31 -27.19
CA PHE A 269 4.12 15.98 -26.04
C PHE A 269 3.83 14.48 -25.97
N ALA A 270 3.50 13.85 -27.10
CA ALA A 270 3.21 12.43 -27.16
C ALA A 270 4.42 11.55 -26.79
N ALA A 271 5.62 11.89 -27.26
CA ALA A 271 6.84 11.16 -26.90
C ALA A 271 7.17 11.31 -25.40
N ARG A 272 7.00 12.52 -24.85
CA ARG A 272 7.15 12.80 -23.42
C ARG A 272 6.13 12.06 -22.56
N MET A 273 4.90 11.89 -23.04
CA MET A 273 3.87 11.13 -22.34
C MET A 273 4.13 9.63 -22.42
N ALA A 274 4.48 9.11 -23.59
CA ALA A 274 4.79 7.70 -23.79
C ALA A 274 5.99 7.25 -22.94
N SER A 275 7.09 8.02 -22.95
CA SER A 275 8.27 7.76 -22.11
C SER A 275 7.93 7.74 -20.61
N ARG A 276 7.03 8.64 -20.16
CA ARG A 276 6.58 8.69 -18.75
C ARG A 276 5.87 7.41 -18.30
N VAL A 277 5.16 6.73 -19.20
CA VAL A 277 4.47 5.47 -18.93
C VAL A 277 5.41 4.28 -19.11
N LEU A 278 6.13 4.20 -20.23
CA LEU A 278 7.00 3.07 -20.57
C LEU A 278 8.20 2.92 -19.62
N LEU A 279 8.72 4.02 -19.07
CA LEU A 279 9.85 3.99 -18.14
C LEU A 279 9.43 3.71 -16.69
N LEU A 280 8.13 3.56 -16.38
CA LEU A 280 7.67 3.27 -15.02
C LEU A 280 8.30 2.01 -14.40
N PRO A 281 8.39 0.86 -15.11
CA PRO A 281 9.01 -0.33 -14.54
C PRO A 281 10.49 -0.13 -14.22
N LEU A 282 11.22 0.58 -15.07
CA LEU A 282 12.62 0.92 -14.84
C LEU A 282 12.77 1.81 -13.60
N ILE A 283 11.98 2.89 -13.52
CA ILE A 283 12.01 3.81 -12.37
C ILE A 283 11.66 3.06 -11.09
N ALA A 284 10.60 2.24 -11.07
CA ALA A 284 10.20 1.47 -9.90
C ALA A 284 11.29 0.50 -9.45
N GLY A 285 11.89 -0.24 -10.40
CA GLY A 285 12.97 -1.17 -10.10
C GLY A 285 14.21 -0.47 -9.55
N VAL A 286 14.66 0.63 -10.17
CA VAL A 286 15.80 1.43 -9.68
C VAL A 286 15.51 2.03 -8.30
N SER A 287 14.29 2.52 -8.07
CA SER A 287 13.86 3.07 -6.77
C SER A 287 13.96 2.02 -5.67
N PHE A 288 13.46 0.82 -5.94
CA PHE A 288 13.55 -0.30 -5.01
C PHE A 288 15.00 -0.65 -4.67
N GLU A 289 15.89 -0.70 -5.67
CA GLU A 289 17.31 -0.97 -5.44
C GLU A 289 17.97 0.09 -4.56
N MET A 290 17.70 1.36 -4.82
CA MET A 290 18.29 2.45 -4.05
C MET A 290 17.81 2.46 -2.61
N ILE A 291 16.53 2.17 -2.36
CA ILE A 291 15.99 2.12 -1.00
C ILE A 291 16.52 0.91 -0.25
N ARG A 292 16.58 -0.27 -0.90
CA ARG A 292 17.19 -1.46 -0.31
C ARG A 292 18.67 -1.22 0.04
N TYR A 293 19.40 -0.55 -0.85
CA TYR A 293 20.79 -0.18 -0.58
C TYR A 293 20.92 0.82 0.57
N ALA A 294 20.06 1.85 0.63
CA ALA A 294 20.03 2.82 1.72
C ALA A 294 19.69 2.17 3.07
N ALA A 295 18.72 1.25 3.11
CA ALA A 295 18.30 0.56 4.32
C ALA A 295 19.41 -0.29 4.96
N ARG A 296 20.32 -0.85 4.14
CA ARG A 296 21.49 -1.61 4.62
C ARG A 296 22.57 -0.74 5.26
N ARG A 297 22.59 0.57 5.02
CA ARG A 297 23.58 1.50 5.57
C ARG A 297 22.88 2.50 6.50
N ARG A 298 22.57 2.06 7.73
CA ARG A 298 22.04 2.94 8.79
C ARG A 298 23.11 4.00 9.12
N GLY A 299 22.89 5.24 8.68
CA GLY A 299 23.78 6.39 8.91
C GLY A 299 24.61 6.79 7.68
N GLY A 300 24.23 7.88 7.03
CA GLY A 300 24.95 8.46 5.89
C GLY A 300 24.09 9.41 5.07
N LEU A 301 24.68 10.01 4.02
CA LEU A 301 23.98 10.93 3.09
C LEU A 301 22.77 10.26 2.41
N LEU A 302 22.79 8.93 2.24
CA LEU A 302 21.65 8.13 1.77
C LEU A 302 20.46 8.08 2.75
N ALA A 303 20.69 8.18 4.06
CA ALA A 303 19.60 8.28 5.04
C ALA A 303 18.90 9.65 4.97
N MET A 304 19.59 10.69 4.48
CA MET A 304 18.97 11.99 4.18
C MET A 304 17.99 11.89 3.00
N MET A 305 18.22 10.97 2.06
CA MET A 305 17.29 10.73 0.95
C MET A 305 15.94 10.16 1.40
N THR A 306 15.87 9.51 2.57
CA THR A 306 14.61 9.02 3.15
C THR A 306 13.90 10.07 4.01
N ALA A 307 14.56 11.18 4.35
CA ALA A 307 13.99 12.23 5.19
C ALA A 307 12.72 12.90 4.60
N PRO A 308 12.64 13.18 3.28
CA PRO A 308 11.40 13.66 2.68
C PRO A 308 10.23 12.69 2.89
N GLY A 309 10.50 11.38 2.92
CA GLY A 309 9.54 10.33 3.24
C GLY A 309 8.96 10.49 4.65
N LEU A 310 9.81 10.75 5.65
CA LEU A 310 9.37 11.00 7.02
C LEU A 310 8.52 12.28 7.14
N TRP A 311 8.83 13.33 6.37
CA TRP A 311 8.01 14.54 6.35
C TRP A 311 6.62 14.27 5.78
N LEU A 312 6.53 13.45 4.73
CA LEU A 312 5.24 13.06 4.14
C LEU A 312 4.35 12.32 5.15
N GLN A 313 4.96 11.52 6.02
CA GLN A 313 4.22 10.79 7.05
C GLN A 313 3.53 11.70 8.06
N ARG A 314 3.95 12.98 8.20
CA ARG A 314 3.21 13.99 8.97
C ARG A 314 1.81 14.27 8.41
N ILE A 315 1.59 13.98 7.13
CA ILE A 315 0.29 14.09 6.47
C ILE A 315 -0.43 12.74 6.49
N THR A 316 0.29 11.64 6.20
CA THR A 316 -0.30 10.32 5.93
C THR A 316 -0.37 9.37 7.14
N THR A 317 -0.01 9.84 8.32
CA THR A 317 -0.16 9.11 9.59
C THR A 317 -0.83 10.01 10.62
N ARG A 318 -1.58 9.41 11.54
CA ARG A 318 -2.23 10.10 12.65
C ARG A 318 -2.17 9.23 13.90
N GLU A 319 -2.38 9.87 15.04
CA GLU A 319 -2.41 9.19 16.33
C GLU A 319 -3.60 8.21 16.40
N PRO A 320 -3.36 6.90 16.62
CA PRO A 320 -4.41 5.91 16.66
C PRO A 320 -5.09 5.83 18.03
N SER A 321 -6.36 5.41 18.04
CA SER A 321 -7.03 4.97 19.26
C SER A 321 -6.47 3.62 19.75
N ASN A 322 -6.75 3.29 21.01
CA ASN A 322 -6.39 1.99 21.58
C ASN A 322 -7.01 0.82 20.81
N ASP A 323 -8.26 0.98 20.35
CA ASP A 323 -8.96 -0.04 19.57
C ASP A 323 -8.31 -0.29 18.21
N GLN A 324 -7.70 0.74 17.61
CA GLN A 324 -6.95 0.63 16.34
C GLN A 324 -5.60 -0.05 16.58
N ALA A 325 -4.90 0.29 17.67
CA ALA A 325 -3.68 -0.40 18.08
C ALA A 325 -3.93 -1.88 18.37
N GLU A 326 -5.05 -2.23 19.00
CA GLU A 326 -5.46 -3.61 19.24
C GLU A 326 -5.61 -4.39 17.93
N VAL A 327 -6.27 -3.82 16.91
CA VAL A 327 -6.42 -4.47 15.60
C VAL A 327 -5.06 -4.69 14.92
N ALA A 328 -4.15 -3.71 15.02
CA ALA A 328 -2.80 -3.83 14.47
C ALA A 328 -1.96 -4.90 15.21
N ILE A 329 -2.07 -4.99 16.54
CA ILE A 329 -1.44 -6.05 17.35
C ILE A 329 -2.01 -7.42 16.98
N HIS A 330 -3.33 -7.52 16.82
CA HIS A 330 -3.99 -8.75 16.40
C HIS A 330 -3.47 -9.22 15.03
N ALA A 331 -3.43 -8.33 14.04
CA ALA A 331 -2.89 -8.64 12.72
C ALA A 331 -1.43 -9.12 12.80
N LEU A 332 -0.60 -8.47 13.60
CA LEU A 332 0.80 -8.85 13.76
C LEU A 332 0.92 -10.23 14.40
N ASN A 333 0.25 -10.48 15.53
CA ASN A 333 0.30 -11.76 16.23
C ASN A 333 -0.12 -12.91 15.32
N ARG A 334 -1.22 -12.75 14.58
CA ARG A 334 -1.69 -13.76 13.62
C ARG A 334 -0.70 -14.05 12.51
N ALA A 335 -0.08 -13.00 11.95
CA ALA A 335 0.97 -13.18 10.93
C ALA A 335 2.17 -13.95 11.52
N MET A 336 2.62 -13.58 12.73
CA MET A 336 3.75 -14.24 13.39
C MET A 336 3.44 -15.68 13.83
N GLU A 337 2.22 -15.97 14.28
CA GLU A 337 1.77 -17.33 14.59
C GLU A 337 1.84 -18.23 13.34
N LEU A 338 1.34 -17.72 12.21
CA LEU A 338 1.41 -18.45 10.94
C LEU A 338 2.85 -18.59 10.41
N GLU A 339 3.72 -17.62 10.67
CA GLU A 339 5.16 -17.72 10.36
C GLU A 339 5.83 -18.84 11.17
N ARG A 340 5.59 -18.88 12.49
CA ARG A 340 6.11 -19.93 13.38
C ARG A 340 5.59 -21.30 13.00
N ALA A 341 4.31 -21.42 12.66
CA ALA A 341 3.71 -22.68 12.20
C ALA A 341 4.35 -23.22 10.91
N GLN A 342 4.97 -22.35 10.11
CA GLN A 342 5.72 -22.71 8.90
C GLN A 342 7.21 -22.96 9.17
N GLY A 343 7.65 -22.91 10.43
CA GLY A 343 9.06 -23.09 10.81
C GLY A 343 9.93 -21.84 10.62
N GLY A 344 9.33 -20.67 10.41
CA GLY A 344 10.04 -19.40 10.39
C GLY A 344 10.37 -18.92 11.81
N GLU A 345 11.61 -18.48 12.04
CA GLU A 345 11.94 -17.79 13.29
C GLU A 345 11.53 -16.31 13.22
N PRO A 346 10.89 -15.76 14.27
CA PRO A 346 10.60 -14.34 14.36
C PRO A 346 11.90 -13.56 14.56
N VAL A 347 12.53 -13.11 13.48
CA VAL A 347 13.76 -12.31 13.58
C VAL A 347 13.39 -10.87 13.92
N ILE A 348 13.79 -10.44 15.12
CA ILE A 348 13.77 -9.02 15.55
C ILE A 348 15.05 -8.38 14.99
N ALA A 349 14.91 -7.23 14.33
CA ALA A 349 15.95 -6.59 13.48
C ALA A 349 16.79 -5.50 14.16
#